data_AF-A0A7U9P005-F1
#
_entry.id   AF-A0A7U9P005-F1
#
_cell.length_a   1.000
_cell.length_b   1.000
_cell.length_c   1.000
_cell.angle_alpha   90.00
_cell.angle_beta   90.00
_cell.angle_gamma   90.00
#
_symmetry.space_group_name_H-M   'P 1'
#
loop_
_entity.id
_entity.type
_entity.pdbx_description
1 polymer ?
#
loop_
_entity_poly.entity_id
_entity_poly.type
_entity_poly.pdbx_seq_one_letter_code
_entity_poly.pdbx_strand_id
1 'polypeptide(L)'
;MEAETITQLIAVGGTLGGALIAAGVTLASQLITKKYENEKLKKQLLFKILEDELKEKKQTIKPFIQFINSLNLPENFNFYDDGDLLDQIMLYKQDLIKSKASDFLLDYTLYMTPQIHDAIWAVTNAINDFEELGARFYDSSLSKQENDEILLKNCSGKPTEIWEALMKLKGLLYSEVNIADKL
;
A
#
# COMPACT_ATOMS: atom_id res chain seq x y z
N MET A 1 -43.95 -54.43 -49.98
CA MET A 1 -44.31 -54.01 -48.61
C MET A 1 -43.15 -54.17 -47.61
N GLU A 2 -41.91 -54.44 -48.06
CA GLU A 2 -40.73 -54.55 -47.17
C GLU A 2 -39.80 -53.32 -47.20
N ALA A 3 -39.81 -52.55 -48.30
CA ALA A 3 -38.95 -51.38 -48.46
C ALA A 3 -39.32 -50.22 -47.51
N GLU A 4 -40.62 -49.93 -47.33
CA GLU A 4 -41.09 -48.86 -46.42
C GLU A 4 -40.73 -49.12 -44.95
N THR A 5 -40.76 -50.37 -44.50
CA THR A 5 -40.49 -50.75 -43.11
C THR A 5 -39.01 -50.58 -42.75
N ILE A 6 -38.10 -50.87 -43.70
CA ILE A 6 -36.65 -50.67 -43.53
C ILE A 6 -36.31 -49.17 -43.55
N THR A 7 -36.95 -48.38 -44.43
CA THR A 7 -36.74 -46.92 -44.48
C THR A 7 -37.24 -46.23 -43.21
N GLN A 8 -38.37 -46.67 -42.64
CA GLN A 8 -38.86 -46.16 -41.35
C GLN A 8 -37.94 -46.55 -40.18
N LEU A 9 -37.41 -47.78 -40.14
CA LEU A 9 -36.49 -48.20 -39.08
C LEU A 9 -35.16 -47.42 -39.09
N ILE A 10 -34.61 -47.14 -40.29
CA ILE A 10 -33.39 -46.34 -40.45
C ILE A 10 -33.65 -44.87 -40.11
N ALA A 11 -34.81 -44.33 -40.49
CA ALA A 11 -35.21 -42.97 -40.15
C ALA A 11 -35.42 -42.78 -38.63
N VAL A 12 -36.03 -43.76 -37.96
CA VAL A 12 -36.22 -43.78 -36.49
C VAL A 12 -34.91 -43.99 -35.75
N GLY A 13 -34.02 -44.87 -36.25
CA GLY A 13 -32.67 -45.06 -35.71
C GLY A 13 -31.77 -43.83 -35.86
N GLY A 14 -31.86 -43.13 -37.00
CA GLY A 14 -31.13 -41.88 -37.26
C GLY A 14 -31.62 -40.70 -36.43
N THR A 15 -32.93 -40.60 -36.16
CA THR A 15 -33.50 -39.54 -35.31
C THR A 15 -33.24 -39.78 -33.82
N LEU A 16 -33.34 -41.01 -33.32
CA LEU A 16 -32.98 -41.35 -31.93
C LEU A 16 -31.46 -41.18 -31.68
N GLY A 17 -30.62 -41.59 -32.62
CA GLY A 17 -29.16 -41.39 -32.54
C GLY A 17 -28.77 -39.91 -32.57
N GLY A 18 -29.39 -39.12 -33.45
CA GLY A 18 -29.17 -37.68 -33.52
C GLY A 18 -29.62 -36.94 -32.25
N ALA A 19 -30.75 -37.33 -31.66
CA ALA A 19 -31.27 -36.73 -30.42
C ALA A 19 -30.37 -36.99 -29.21
N LEU A 20 -29.81 -38.20 -29.07
CA LEU A 20 -28.88 -38.55 -28.00
C LEU A 20 -27.56 -37.78 -28.10
N ILE A 21 -27.02 -37.64 -29.32
CA ILE A 21 -25.79 -36.86 -29.55
C ILE A 21 -26.04 -35.37 -29.29
N ALA A 22 -27.16 -34.83 -29.77
CA ALA A 22 -27.53 -33.43 -29.52
C ALA A 22 -27.72 -33.16 -28.00
N ALA A 23 -28.36 -34.06 -27.26
CA ALA A 23 -28.50 -33.95 -25.81
C ALA A 23 -27.14 -34.01 -25.09
N GLY A 24 -26.25 -34.91 -25.51
CA GLY A 24 -24.89 -35.03 -24.97
C GLY A 24 -24.02 -33.79 -25.21
N VAL A 25 -24.06 -33.24 -26.44
CA VAL A 25 -23.36 -31.99 -26.81
C VAL A 25 -23.95 -30.80 -26.05
N THR A 26 -25.27 -30.75 -25.88
CA THR A 26 -25.94 -29.69 -25.11
C THR A 26 -25.54 -29.72 -23.63
N LEU A 27 -25.49 -30.91 -23.01
CA LEU A 27 -25.05 -31.07 -21.63
C LEU A 27 -23.55 -30.73 -21.45
N ALA A 28 -22.69 -31.17 -22.37
CA ALA A 28 -21.27 -30.82 -22.38
C ALA A 28 -21.07 -29.30 -22.57
N SER A 29 -21.81 -28.68 -23.48
CA SER A 29 -21.81 -27.23 -23.69
C SER A 29 -22.27 -26.48 -22.44
N GLN A 30 -23.36 -26.91 -21.79
CA GLN A 30 -23.83 -26.32 -20.53
C GLN A 30 -22.81 -26.47 -19.39
N LEU A 31 -22.11 -27.59 -19.30
CA LEU A 31 -21.04 -27.80 -18.31
C LEU A 31 -19.83 -26.90 -18.57
N ILE A 32 -19.43 -26.74 -19.83
CA ILE A 32 -18.35 -25.83 -20.25
C ILE A 32 -18.75 -24.37 -19.96
N THR A 33 -19.97 -23.97 -20.31
CA THR A 33 -20.49 -22.62 -20.04
C THR A 33 -20.57 -22.35 -18.54
N LYS A 34 -21.08 -23.29 -17.74
CA LYS A 34 -21.08 -23.17 -16.27
C LYS A 34 -19.67 -23.06 -15.69
N LYS A 35 -18.71 -23.84 -16.20
CA LYS A 35 -17.31 -23.77 -15.76
C LYS A 35 -16.69 -22.40 -16.10
N TYR A 36 -16.93 -21.91 -17.31
CA TYR A 36 -16.47 -20.60 -17.76
C TYR A 36 -17.11 -19.45 -16.96
N GLU A 37 -18.42 -19.51 -16.70
CA GLU A 37 -19.13 -18.55 -15.85
C GLU A 37 -18.58 -18.56 -14.42
N ASN A 38 -18.28 -19.74 -13.87
CA ASN A 38 -17.72 -19.87 -12.52
C ASN A 38 -16.27 -19.34 -12.46
N GLU A 39 -15.44 -19.57 -13.49
CA GLU A 39 -14.12 -18.94 -13.58
C GLU A 39 -14.20 -17.41 -13.73
N LYS A 40 -15.15 -16.92 -14.52
CA LYS A 40 -15.41 -15.48 -14.67
C LYS A 40 -15.86 -14.86 -13.33
N LEU A 41 -16.76 -15.53 -12.62
CA LEU A 41 -17.24 -15.11 -11.29
C LEU A 41 -16.09 -15.09 -10.27
N LYS A 42 -15.25 -16.14 -10.26
CA LYS A 42 -14.05 -16.20 -9.40
C LYS A 42 -13.08 -15.05 -9.68
N LYS A 43 -12.82 -14.75 -10.96
CA LYS A 43 -11.99 -13.59 -11.34
C LYS A 43 -12.63 -12.28 -10.88
N GLN A 44 -13.93 -12.10 -11.06
CA GLN A 44 -14.65 -10.90 -10.60
C GLN A 44 -14.61 -10.74 -9.07
N LEU A 45 -14.79 -11.82 -8.32
CA LEU A 45 -14.67 -11.85 -6.86
C LEU A 45 -13.26 -11.49 -6.41
N LEU A 46 -12.23 -12.06 -7.05
CA LEU A 46 -10.83 -11.73 -6.75
C LEU A 46 -10.53 -10.25 -7.02
N PHE A 47 -10.98 -9.71 -8.15
CA PHE A 47 -10.82 -8.28 -8.45
C PHE A 47 -11.51 -7.40 -7.41
N LYS A 48 -12.71 -7.77 -6.97
CA LYS A 48 -13.45 -7.04 -5.94
C LYS A 48 -12.73 -7.06 -4.59
N ILE A 49 -12.19 -8.20 -4.17
CA ILE A 49 -11.39 -8.32 -2.95
C ILE A 49 -10.15 -7.42 -3.04
N LEU A 50 -9.42 -7.48 -4.16
CA LEU A 50 -8.25 -6.64 -4.38
C LEU A 50 -8.59 -5.14 -4.41
N GLU A 51 -9.75 -4.77 -4.96
CA GLU A 51 -10.24 -3.40 -4.98
C GLU A 51 -10.57 -2.91 -3.56
N ASP A 52 -11.26 -3.72 -2.77
CA ASP A 52 -11.61 -3.42 -1.38
C ASP A 52 -10.33 -3.29 -0.52
N GLU A 53 -9.37 -4.22 -0.65
CA GLU A 53 -8.07 -4.13 0.02
C GLU A 53 -7.29 -2.87 -0.39
N LEU A 54 -7.24 -2.53 -1.69
CA LEU A 54 -6.58 -1.32 -2.17
C LEU A 54 -7.25 -0.05 -1.63
N LYS A 55 -8.57 -0.06 -1.49
CA LYS A 55 -9.35 1.06 -0.96
C LYS A 55 -9.05 1.26 0.52
N GLU A 56 -9.00 0.18 1.30
CA GLU A 56 -8.61 0.21 2.72
C GLU A 56 -7.17 0.71 2.90
N LYS A 57 -6.21 0.15 2.14
CA LYS A 57 -4.82 0.65 2.13
C LYS A 57 -4.74 2.14 1.85
N LYS A 58 -5.47 2.62 0.82
CA LYS A 58 -5.51 4.05 0.47
C LYS A 58 -6.10 4.92 1.58
N GLN A 59 -7.14 4.44 2.27
CA GLN A 59 -7.76 5.16 3.38
C GLN A 59 -6.78 5.35 4.55
N THR A 60 -5.92 4.37 4.82
CA THR A 60 -4.91 4.46 5.88
C THR A 60 -3.67 5.23 5.45
N ILE A 61 -3.16 5.02 4.23
CA ILE A 61 -1.93 5.65 3.73
C ILE A 61 -2.11 7.15 3.47
N LYS A 62 -3.23 7.55 2.86
CA LYS A 62 -3.41 8.93 2.39
C LYS A 62 -3.32 9.98 3.52
N PRO A 63 -3.96 9.80 4.69
CA PRO A 63 -3.82 10.74 5.81
C PRO A 63 -2.38 10.89 6.28
N PHE A 64 -1.62 9.79 6.32
CA PHE A 64 -0.21 9.84 6.74
C PHE A 64 0.67 10.57 5.71
N ILE A 65 0.47 10.32 4.42
CA ILE A 65 1.15 11.09 3.35
C ILE A 65 0.79 12.59 3.43
N GLN A 66 -0.48 12.91 3.65
CA GLN A 66 -0.91 14.30 3.83
C GLN A 66 -0.25 14.95 5.04
N PHE A 67 -0.09 14.21 6.14
CA PHE A 67 0.68 14.66 7.30
C PHE A 67 2.13 14.96 6.93
N ILE A 68 2.84 14.04 6.24
CA ILE A 68 4.23 14.29 5.81
C ILE A 68 4.31 15.55 4.94
N ASN A 69 3.39 15.71 3.98
CA ASN A 69 3.33 16.89 3.12
C ASN A 69 3.02 18.18 3.88
N SER A 70 2.29 18.10 4.99
CA SER A 70 1.95 19.27 5.83
C SER A 70 3.13 19.83 6.63
N LEU A 71 4.25 19.11 6.68
CA LEU A 71 5.49 19.63 7.26
C LEU A 71 6.07 20.80 6.42
N ASN A 72 5.48 21.09 5.24
CA ASN A 72 5.74 22.27 4.40
C ASN A 72 7.22 22.46 4.01
N LEU A 73 7.96 21.37 3.88
CA LEU A 73 9.32 21.37 3.34
C LEU A 73 9.26 21.09 1.82
N PRO A 74 9.83 21.96 0.97
CA PRO A 74 9.94 21.70 -0.46
C PRO A 74 10.45 20.29 -0.77
N GLU A 75 9.81 19.57 -1.71
CA GLU A 75 10.26 18.23 -2.11
C GLU A 75 11.70 18.23 -2.70
N ASN A 76 12.16 19.39 -3.18
CA ASN A 76 13.51 19.65 -3.69
C ASN A 76 14.31 20.55 -2.73
N PHE A 77 14.22 20.30 -1.43
CA PHE A 77 14.93 21.08 -0.42
C PHE A 77 16.44 21.06 -0.69
N ASN A 78 17.04 22.23 -0.83
CA ASN A 78 18.48 22.34 -1.03
C ASN A 78 19.15 22.46 0.34
N PHE A 79 19.72 21.35 0.83
CA PHE A 79 20.29 21.24 2.18
C PHE A 79 21.40 22.25 2.50
N TYR A 80 21.94 22.94 1.50
CA TYR A 80 23.01 23.94 1.64
C TYR A 80 22.52 25.35 1.98
N ASP A 81 21.29 25.75 1.60
CA ASP A 81 20.77 27.11 1.81
C ASP A 81 19.65 27.19 2.86
N ASP A 82 18.87 26.12 3.04
CA ASP A 82 17.68 26.13 3.92
C ASP A 82 17.83 25.24 5.19
N GLY A 83 19.04 24.75 5.49
CA GLY A 83 19.32 23.82 6.60
C GLY A 83 18.74 24.28 7.96
N ASP A 84 18.85 25.57 8.27
CA ASP A 84 18.34 26.16 9.51
C ASP A 84 16.82 26.01 9.67
N LEU A 85 16.06 26.05 8.57
CA LEU A 85 14.60 25.89 8.59
C LEU A 85 14.23 24.42 8.82
N LEU A 86 14.94 23.49 8.20
CA LEU A 86 14.74 22.05 8.40
C LEU A 86 15.02 21.65 9.84
N ASP A 87 16.12 22.12 10.39
CA ASP A 87 16.53 21.83 11.76
C ASP A 87 15.48 22.30 12.77
N GLN A 88 14.96 23.52 12.58
CA GLN A 88 13.87 24.05 13.40
C GLN A 88 12.59 23.22 13.27
N ILE A 89 12.18 22.89 12.04
CA ILE A 89 10.97 22.09 11.82
C ILE A 89 11.09 20.73 12.50
N MET A 90 12.22 20.03 12.34
CA MET A 90 12.42 18.72 12.96
C MET A 90 12.47 18.82 14.48
N LEU A 91 13.13 19.83 15.04
CA LEU A 91 13.14 20.07 16.48
C LEU A 91 11.73 20.22 17.06
N TYR A 92 10.87 21.00 16.41
CA TYR A 92 9.52 21.26 16.92
C TYR A 92 8.49 20.19 16.55
N LYS A 93 8.76 19.35 15.55
CA LYS A 93 7.81 18.36 15.03
C LYS A 93 8.18 16.91 15.34
N GLN A 94 9.38 16.62 15.84
CA GLN A 94 9.85 15.26 16.11
C GLN A 94 8.86 14.40 16.92
N ASP A 95 8.31 14.93 18.01
CA ASP A 95 7.36 14.19 18.85
C ASP A 95 6.07 13.84 18.08
N LEU A 96 5.59 14.81 17.29
CA LEU A 96 4.40 14.63 16.47
C LEU A 96 4.65 13.62 15.35
N ILE A 97 5.83 13.66 14.72
CA ILE A 97 6.23 12.70 13.69
C ILE A 97 6.29 11.29 14.28
N LYS A 98 6.94 11.12 15.44
CA LYS A 98 7.06 9.85 16.16
C LYS A 98 5.71 9.27 16.53
N SER A 99 4.81 10.10 17.05
CA SER A 99 3.42 9.72 17.36
C SER A 99 2.67 9.30 16.11
N LYS A 100 2.72 10.08 15.03
CA LYS A 100 2.02 9.75 13.77
C LYS A 100 2.55 8.50 13.10
N ALA A 101 3.87 8.27 13.14
CA ALA A 101 4.48 7.06 12.63
C ALA A 101 4.05 5.83 13.44
N SER A 102 3.92 5.97 14.76
CA SER A 102 3.43 4.90 15.65
C SER A 102 1.95 4.58 15.43
N ASP A 103 1.10 5.61 15.32
CA ASP A 103 -0.32 5.43 14.98
C ASP A 103 -0.46 4.70 13.63
N PHE A 104 0.29 5.14 12.62
CA PHE A 104 0.28 4.52 11.29
C PHE A 104 0.74 3.06 11.31
N LEU A 105 1.77 2.73 12.12
CA LEU A 105 2.23 1.35 12.29
C LEU A 105 1.08 0.45 12.77
N LEU A 106 0.32 0.89 13.76
CA LEU A 106 -0.81 0.15 14.31
C LEU A 106 -1.94 0.00 13.27
N ASP A 107 -2.33 1.10 12.62
CA ASP A 107 -3.42 1.12 11.65
C ASP A 107 -3.09 0.32 10.37
N TYR A 108 -1.81 0.20 10.02
CA TYR A 108 -1.36 -0.46 8.80
C TYR A 108 -0.81 -1.88 9.03
N THR A 109 -0.90 -2.42 10.26
CA THR A 109 -0.30 -3.71 10.65
C THR A 109 -0.73 -4.87 9.74
N LEU A 110 -2.01 -4.94 9.33
CA LEU A 110 -2.52 -6.03 8.49
C LEU A 110 -1.93 -6.06 7.07
N TYR A 111 -1.48 -4.91 6.58
CA TYR A 111 -0.92 -4.74 5.24
C TYR A 111 0.60 -4.55 5.26
N MET A 112 1.21 -4.64 6.43
CA MET A 112 2.60 -4.30 6.68
C MET A 112 3.53 -5.25 5.93
N THR A 113 4.37 -4.68 5.08
CA THR A 113 5.50 -5.41 4.49
C THR A 113 6.76 -5.16 5.34
N PRO A 114 7.75 -6.08 5.30
CA PRO A 114 9.03 -5.85 5.99
C PRO A 114 9.68 -4.52 5.60
N GLN A 115 9.59 -4.14 4.32
CA GLN A 115 10.17 -2.91 3.79
C GLN A 115 9.53 -1.64 4.39
N ILE A 116 8.21 -1.64 4.55
CA ILE A 116 7.48 -0.51 5.16
C ILE A 116 7.74 -0.47 6.66
N HIS A 117 7.72 -1.63 7.32
CA HIS A 117 8.06 -1.75 8.73
C HIS A 117 9.45 -1.17 9.02
N ASP A 118 10.46 -1.60 8.27
CA ASP A 118 11.85 -1.14 8.45
C ASP A 118 11.99 0.35 8.14
N ALA A 119 11.23 0.89 7.20
CA ALA A 119 11.20 2.33 6.92
C ALA A 119 10.58 3.14 8.07
N ILE A 120 9.49 2.65 8.70
CA ILE A 120 8.91 3.28 9.90
C ILE A 120 9.92 3.24 11.07
N TRP A 121 10.64 2.12 11.22
CA TRP A 121 11.70 1.98 12.20
C TRP A 121 12.90 2.90 11.95
N ALA A 122 13.28 3.10 10.70
CA ALA A 122 14.32 4.08 10.36
C ALA A 122 13.94 5.50 10.80
N VAL A 123 12.68 5.92 10.58
CA VAL A 123 12.17 7.22 11.06
C VAL A 123 12.26 7.30 12.58
N THR A 124 11.80 6.25 13.28
CA THR A 124 11.79 6.22 14.75
C THR A 124 13.20 6.28 15.33
N ASN A 125 14.16 5.55 14.76
CA ASN A 125 15.55 5.57 15.18
C ASN A 125 16.22 6.92 14.92
N ALA A 126 15.98 7.53 13.75
CA ALA A 126 16.53 8.86 13.46
C ALA A 126 16.03 9.92 14.46
N ILE A 127 14.76 9.82 14.88
CA ILE A 127 14.21 10.70 15.94
C ILE A 127 14.85 10.40 17.29
N ASN A 128 14.98 9.14 17.68
CA ASN A 128 15.61 8.77 18.96
C ASN A 128 17.07 9.24 19.04
N ASP A 129 17.83 9.11 17.94
CA ASP A 129 19.21 9.61 17.86
C ASP A 129 19.28 11.13 18.07
N PHE A 130 18.31 11.86 17.52
CA PHE A 130 18.22 13.31 17.68
C PHE A 130 17.78 13.72 19.08
N GLU A 131 16.84 13.00 19.69
CA GLU A 131 16.46 13.16 21.10
C GLU A 131 17.64 12.90 22.04
N GLU A 132 18.44 11.86 21.78
CA GLU A 132 19.64 11.55 22.56
C GLU A 132 20.66 12.70 22.47
N LEU A 133 20.83 13.29 21.28
CA LEU A 133 21.67 14.46 21.09
C LEU A 133 21.17 15.66 21.92
N GLY A 134 19.86 15.89 21.93
CA GLY A 134 19.23 16.91 22.77
C GLY A 134 19.49 16.70 24.26
N ALA A 135 19.37 15.46 24.73
CA ALA A 135 19.67 15.10 26.12
C ALA A 135 21.14 15.33 26.49
N ARG A 136 22.08 15.10 25.56
CA ARG A 136 23.52 15.33 25.77
C ARG A 136 23.87 16.81 25.94
N PHE A 137 23.18 17.70 25.23
CA PHE A 137 23.43 19.14 25.28
C PHE A 137 22.53 19.89 26.28
N TYR A 138 21.62 19.19 26.95
CA TYR A 138 20.67 19.80 27.87
C TYR A 138 21.36 20.34 29.13
N ASP A 139 21.10 21.61 29.43
CA ASP A 139 21.49 22.28 30.66
C ASP A 139 20.25 22.80 31.41
N SER A 140 20.02 22.24 32.60
CA SER A 140 18.90 22.61 33.47
C SER A 140 18.94 24.06 33.99
N SER A 141 20.09 24.73 33.88
CA SER A 141 20.23 26.14 34.28
C SER A 141 19.77 27.12 33.20
N LEU A 142 19.57 26.64 31.96
CA LEU A 142 19.15 27.44 30.82
C LEU A 142 17.64 27.32 30.58
N SER A 143 17.07 28.34 29.94
CA SER A 143 15.70 28.26 29.46
C SER A 143 15.54 27.20 28.36
N LYS A 144 14.29 26.83 28.06
CA LYS A 144 14.00 25.91 26.95
C LYS A 144 14.54 26.45 25.62
N GLN A 145 14.32 27.73 25.34
CA GLN A 145 14.76 28.35 24.09
C GLN A 145 16.28 28.33 23.95
N GLU A 146 17.02 28.61 25.02
CA GLU A 146 18.49 28.54 25.01
C GLU A 146 19.00 27.12 24.78
N ASN A 147 18.37 26.12 25.41
CA ASN A 147 18.67 24.70 25.16
C ASN A 147 18.37 24.30 23.71
N ASP A 148 17.23 24.72 23.17
CA ASP A 148 16.83 24.49 21.78
C ASP A 148 17.86 25.10 20.81
N GLU A 149 18.31 26.33 21.05
CA GLU A 149 19.35 26.98 20.23
C GLU A 149 20.71 26.28 20.29
N ILE A 150 21.11 25.77 21.47
CA ILE A 150 22.34 24.97 21.60
C ILE A 150 22.21 23.68 20.80
N LEU A 151 21.08 22.98 20.89
CA LEU A 151 20.85 21.76 20.12
C LEU A 151 20.88 22.04 18.61
N LEU A 152 20.23 23.10 18.12
CA LEU A 152 20.24 23.48 16.71
C LEU A 152 21.66 23.75 16.20
N LYS A 153 22.50 24.43 16.98
CA LYS A 153 23.91 24.68 16.60
C LYS A 153 24.77 23.41 16.55
N ASN A 154 24.34 22.32 17.19
CA ASN A 154 25.13 21.10 17.33
C ASN A 154 24.44 19.86 16.72
N CYS A 155 23.33 20.04 16.00
CA CYS A 155 22.46 18.97 15.49
C CYS A 155 23.17 18.03 14.49
N SER A 156 24.28 18.48 13.88
CA SER A 156 25.19 17.68 13.05
C SER A 156 24.50 16.89 11.92
N GLY A 157 23.44 17.45 11.33
CA GLY A 157 22.70 16.80 10.23
C GLY A 157 21.67 15.75 10.67
N LYS A 158 21.46 15.54 11.98
CA LYS A 158 20.41 14.63 12.48
C LYS A 158 19.00 14.98 11.98
N PRO A 159 18.59 16.26 11.89
CA PRO A 159 17.33 16.63 11.26
C PRO A 159 17.20 16.17 9.80
N THR A 160 18.29 16.21 9.03
CA THR A 160 18.33 15.70 7.66
C THR A 160 18.09 14.20 7.61
N GLU A 161 18.69 13.42 8.52
CA GLU A 161 18.45 11.97 8.61
C GLU A 161 16.97 11.64 8.86
N ILE A 162 16.29 12.41 9.73
CA ILE A 162 14.85 12.27 9.98
C ILE A 162 14.07 12.52 8.69
N TRP A 163 14.39 13.60 7.97
CA TRP A 163 13.70 13.97 6.74
C TRP A 163 13.90 12.96 5.61
N GLU A 164 15.13 12.49 5.41
CA GLU A 164 15.43 11.46 4.41
C GLU A 164 14.69 10.15 4.72
N ALA A 165 14.64 9.74 5.98
CA ALA A 165 13.87 8.58 6.40
C ALA A 165 12.37 8.76 6.12
N LEU A 166 11.81 9.94 6.39
CA LEU A 166 10.41 10.27 6.07
C LEU A 166 10.13 10.24 4.58
N MET A 167 11.01 10.81 3.76
CA MET A 167 10.85 10.84 2.30
C MET A 167 10.96 9.45 1.68
N LYS A 168 11.84 8.61 2.21
CA LYS A 168 11.93 7.20 1.82
C LYS A 168 10.63 6.44 2.15
N LEU A 169 10.10 6.62 3.36
CA LEU A 169 8.82 6.03 3.75
C LEU A 169 7.68 6.53 2.85
N LYS A 170 7.59 7.84 2.61
CA LYS A 170 6.61 8.44 1.69
C LYS A 170 6.67 7.80 0.30
N GLY A 171 7.88 7.62 -0.25
CA GLY A 171 8.06 6.98 -1.56
C GLY A 171 7.55 5.53 -1.61
N LEU A 172 7.86 4.73 -0.59
CA LEU A 172 7.35 3.35 -0.48
C LEU A 172 5.83 3.33 -0.39
N LEU A 173 5.24 4.21 0.43
CA LEU A 173 3.78 4.28 0.58
C LEU A 173 3.08 4.73 -0.71
N TYR A 174 3.69 5.62 -1.50
CA TYR A 174 3.16 5.96 -2.83
C TYR A 174 3.12 4.76 -3.76
N SER A 175 4.16 3.93 -3.79
CA SER A 175 4.20 2.72 -4.63
C SER A 175 3.12 1.70 -4.23
N GLU A 176 2.74 1.64 -2.95
CA GLU A 176 1.64 0.78 -2.49
C GLU A 176 0.26 1.22 -3.02
N VAL A 177 0.05 2.52 -3.22
CA VAL A 177 -1.25 3.07 -3.66
C VAL A 177 -1.32 3.35 -5.16
N ASN A 178 -0.17 3.41 -5.84
CA ASN A 178 -0.11 3.62 -7.28
C ASN A 178 -0.42 2.30 -8.02
N ILE A 179 -1.50 2.32 -8.81
CA ILE A 179 -1.94 1.15 -9.59
C ILE A 179 -1.07 0.96 -10.83
N ALA A 180 -0.43 2.03 -11.33
CA ALA A 180 0.44 1.96 -12.51
C ALA A 180 1.67 1.06 -12.29
N ASP A 181 2.09 0.85 -11.04
CA ASP A 181 3.22 -0.03 -10.69
C ASP A 181 2.79 -1.49 -10.43
N LYS A 182 1.47 -1.77 -10.50
CA LYS A 182 0.87 -3.08 -10.17
C LYS A 182 0.23 -3.79 -11.39
N LEU A 183 0.21 -3.14 -12.56
CA LEU A 183 -0.28 -3.65 -13.85
C LEU A 183 0.88 -3.82 -14.82
#